data_AF-A0A838WT89-F1
#
_entry.id   AF-A0A838WT89-F1
#
_cell.length_a   1.000
_cell.length_b   1.000
_cell.length_c   1.000
_cell.angle_alpha   90.00
_cell.angle_beta   90.00
_cell.angle_gamma   90.00
#
_symmetry.space_group_name_H-M   'P 1'
#
loop_
_entity.id
_entity.type
_entity.pdbx_description
1 polymer ?
#
loop_
_entity_poly.entity_id
_entity_poly.type
_entity_poly.pdbx_seq_one_letter_code
_entity_poly.pdbx_strand_id
1 'polypeptide(L)'
;PTTPADTALVDELAELIGVPDPEEARRAEEDEWRRQVAEAEDALDILSSSASTDNDDDQFEAEILSAHDIIDAETLARRQRVTDVRSTAERAREDHTWAYGHVIVDEAQELSPMEWRMVFRRSPSRWMTLVGDTAQTSAPSGTDDWAATLEPFVGTRFKVHELSVNYRTPAEIMVLADRILAEIDPEAQPATAIRSTGHPVRVLPSGVQRPSPSDGRTSAVITADNVAEIKGLEFDHVTVVEPQELIDASPQGWQDLYVAVTRATQTLTVIGDVEGGLLHGVDDHDVTVGLPGDVGGHRAQ
;
A
#
# COMPACT_ATOMS: atom_id res chain seq x y z
N PRO A 1 -11.77 -19.90 7.21
CA PRO A 1 -11.45 -18.48 7.56
C PRO A 1 -10.79 -17.85 6.33
N THR A 2 -11.15 -16.62 5.96
CA THR A 2 -10.58 -15.94 4.78
C THR A 2 -9.16 -15.45 5.08
N THR A 3 -8.30 -15.54 4.09
CA THR A 3 -6.91 -15.06 4.09
C THR A 3 -6.77 -13.80 3.21
N PRO A 4 -5.68 -13.03 3.33
CA PRO A 4 -5.46 -11.87 2.46
C PRO A 4 -5.52 -12.20 0.96
N ALA A 5 -4.98 -13.36 0.57
CA ALA A 5 -4.99 -13.84 -0.81
C ALA A 5 -6.40 -14.07 -1.38
N ASP A 6 -7.40 -14.33 -0.53
CA ASP A 6 -8.78 -14.52 -0.97
C ASP A 6 -9.42 -13.21 -1.45
N THR A 7 -8.89 -12.05 -1.04
CA THR A 7 -9.46 -10.74 -1.37
C THR A 7 -9.50 -10.49 -2.89
N ALA A 8 -8.38 -10.75 -3.57
CA ALA A 8 -8.30 -10.57 -5.02
C ALA A 8 -9.16 -11.60 -5.78
N LEU A 9 -9.33 -12.79 -5.22
CA LEU A 9 -10.22 -13.81 -5.79
C LEU A 9 -11.70 -13.42 -5.67
N VAL A 10 -12.09 -12.82 -4.55
CA VAL A 10 -13.45 -12.29 -4.36
C VAL A 10 -13.71 -11.13 -5.32
N ASP A 11 -12.74 -10.23 -5.54
CA ASP A 11 -12.83 -9.17 -6.55
C ASP A 11 -13.02 -9.74 -7.95
N GLU A 12 -12.22 -10.73 -8.34
CA GLU A 12 -12.35 -11.37 -9.65
C GLU A 12 -13.68 -12.12 -9.80
N LEU A 13 -14.17 -12.77 -8.73
CA LEU A 13 -15.47 -13.42 -8.75
C LEU A 13 -16.61 -12.42 -8.93
N ALA A 14 -16.53 -11.24 -8.30
CA ALA A 14 -17.52 -10.18 -8.47
C ALA A 14 -17.59 -9.70 -9.94
N GLU A 15 -16.45 -9.60 -10.63
CA GLU A 15 -16.42 -9.32 -12.06
C GLU A 15 -17.09 -10.45 -12.89
N LEU A 16 -16.78 -11.71 -12.59
CA LEU A 16 -17.28 -12.85 -13.36
C LEU A 16 -18.78 -13.10 -13.17
N ILE A 17 -19.29 -12.87 -11.96
CA ILE A 17 -20.73 -12.96 -11.66
C ILE A 17 -21.47 -11.74 -12.21
N GLY A 18 -20.80 -10.58 -12.24
CA GLY A 18 -21.37 -9.30 -12.60
C GLY A 18 -22.00 -8.57 -11.41
N VAL A 19 -21.99 -7.24 -11.47
CA VAL A 19 -22.78 -6.37 -10.59
C VAL A 19 -24.20 -6.20 -11.13
N PRO A 20 -25.19 -5.85 -10.28
CA PRO A 20 -26.53 -5.48 -10.74
C PRO A 20 -26.45 -4.44 -11.84
N ASP A 21 -27.31 -4.55 -12.86
CA ASP A 21 -27.30 -3.71 -14.05
C ASP A 21 -27.26 -2.21 -13.66
N PRO A 22 -26.27 -1.43 -14.13
CA PRO A 22 -26.21 0.01 -13.87
C PRO A 22 -27.51 0.73 -14.23
N GLU A 23 -28.23 0.24 -15.24
CA GLU A 23 -29.53 0.78 -15.64
C GLU A 23 -30.65 0.36 -14.68
N GLU A 24 -30.53 -0.77 -13.98
CA GLU A 24 -31.41 -1.11 -12.85
C GLU A 24 -31.14 -0.23 -11.63
N ALA A 25 -29.87 0.04 -11.32
CA ALA A 25 -29.50 0.94 -10.23
C ALA A 25 -30.01 2.38 -10.50
N ARG A 26 -29.82 2.89 -11.71
CA ARG A 26 -30.32 4.20 -12.13
C ARG A 26 -31.86 4.28 -12.07
N ARG A 27 -32.55 3.23 -12.51
CA ARG A 27 -34.03 3.12 -12.38
C ARG A 27 -34.47 3.11 -10.92
N ALA A 28 -33.77 2.38 -10.05
CA ALA A 28 -34.07 2.33 -8.63
C ALA A 28 -33.89 3.71 -7.96
N GLU A 29 -32.84 4.45 -8.30
CA GLU A 29 -32.64 5.83 -7.84
C GLU A 29 -33.73 6.77 -8.35
N GLU A 30 -34.12 6.67 -9.63
CA GLU A 30 -35.23 7.46 -10.20
C GLU A 30 -36.57 7.14 -9.51
N ASP A 31 -36.84 5.87 -9.22
CA ASP A 31 -38.06 5.44 -8.53
C ASP A 31 -38.05 5.84 -7.05
N GLU A 32 -36.90 5.85 -6.38
CA GLU A 32 -36.74 6.43 -5.05
C GLU A 32 -36.97 7.93 -5.06
N TRP A 33 -36.41 8.65 -6.04
CA TRP A 33 -36.65 10.08 -6.21
C TRP A 33 -38.14 10.39 -6.41
N ARG A 34 -38.83 9.63 -7.27
CA ARG A 34 -40.28 9.79 -7.47
C ARG A 34 -41.07 9.55 -6.18
N ARG A 35 -40.69 8.55 -5.39
CA ARG A 35 -41.32 8.28 -4.08
C ARG A 35 -41.11 9.44 -3.11
N GLN A 36 -39.90 10.00 -3.03
CA GLN A 36 -39.60 11.14 -2.16
C GLN A 36 -40.38 12.40 -2.56
N VAL A 37 -40.54 12.65 -3.87
CA VAL A 37 -41.35 13.77 -4.36
C VAL A 37 -42.83 13.56 -4.00
N ALA A 38 -43.37 12.36 -4.20
CA ALA A 38 -44.76 12.05 -3.85
C ALA A 38 -45.03 12.19 -2.34
N GLU A 39 -44.10 11.72 -1.49
CA GLU A 39 -44.20 11.89 -0.03
C GLU A 39 -44.14 13.37 0.38
N ALA A 40 -43.32 14.18 -0.30
CA ALA A 40 -43.27 15.62 -0.09
C ALA A 40 -44.55 16.34 -0.53
N GLU A 41 -45.19 15.90 -1.63
CA GLU A 41 -46.50 16.40 -2.07
C GLU A 41 -47.58 16.12 -1.01
N ASP A 42 -47.67 14.88 -0.53
CA ASP A 42 -48.62 14.48 0.51
C ASP A 42 -48.41 15.30 1.80
N ALA A 43 -47.16 15.52 2.21
CA ALA A 43 -46.84 16.32 3.38
C ALA A 43 -47.25 17.79 3.24
N LEU A 44 -47.07 18.39 2.05
CA LEU A 44 -47.50 19.76 1.78
C LEU A 44 -49.03 19.89 1.77
N ASP A 45 -49.75 18.91 1.23
CA ASP A 45 -51.22 18.88 1.21
C ASP A 45 -51.82 18.80 2.62
N ILE A 46 -51.23 17.97 3.49
CA ILE A 46 -51.59 17.91 4.92
C ILE A 46 -51.38 19.26 5.62
N LEU A 47 -50.28 19.96 5.34
CA LEU A 47 -49.99 21.27 5.93
C LEU A 47 -50.94 22.36 5.42
N SER A 48 -51.32 22.31 4.13
CA SER A 48 -52.27 23.26 3.54
C SER A 48 -53.68 23.07 4.11
N SER A 49 -54.16 21.83 4.17
CA SER A 49 -55.50 21.50 4.71
C SER A 49 -55.63 21.74 6.22
N SER A 50 -54.55 21.57 6.98
CA SER A 50 -54.53 21.86 8.42
C SER A 50 -54.63 23.37 8.71
N ALA A 51 -54.02 24.22 7.88
CA ALA A 51 -54.06 25.68 8.04
C ALA A 51 -55.46 26.27 7.80
N SER A 52 -56.31 25.62 7.00
CA SER A 52 -57.69 26.05 6.76
C SER A 52 -58.66 25.75 7.90
N THR A 53 -58.28 24.91 8.88
CA THR A 53 -59.21 24.45 9.94
C THR A 53 -59.22 25.35 11.19
N ASP A 54 -58.25 26.26 11.35
CA ASP A 54 -58.13 27.12 12.55
C ASP A 54 -58.61 28.58 12.33
N ASN A 55 -59.12 28.94 11.14
CA ASN A 55 -59.50 30.32 10.78
C ASN A 55 -61.03 30.56 10.65
N ASP A 56 -61.84 29.87 11.44
CA ASP A 56 -63.31 30.06 11.49
C ASP A 56 -63.75 31.30 12.31
N ASP A 57 -62.85 32.20 12.71
CA ASP A 57 -63.19 33.48 13.37
C ASP A 57 -62.93 34.67 12.41
N ASP A 58 -64.04 35.27 11.98
CA ASP A 58 -64.13 36.40 11.05
C ASP A 58 -63.23 37.59 11.41
N GLN A 59 -62.65 38.19 10.35
CA GLN A 59 -61.97 39.49 10.24
C GLN A 59 -60.46 39.52 10.53
N PHE A 60 -59.71 39.61 9.42
CA PHE A 60 -58.28 39.91 9.20
C PHE A 60 -57.49 38.74 8.59
N GLU A 61 -57.73 38.45 7.31
CA GLU A 61 -56.76 37.72 6.48
C GLU A 61 -55.54 38.62 6.26
N ALA A 62 -54.58 38.59 7.18
CA ALA A 62 -53.21 38.64 6.71
C ALA A 62 -53.03 37.33 5.93
N GLU A 63 -52.81 37.40 4.61
CA GLU A 63 -52.21 36.30 3.86
C GLU A 63 -50.82 36.08 4.49
N ILE A 64 -50.79 35.31 5.59
CA ILE A 64 -49.55 34.90 6.22
C ILE A 64 -48.93 33.93 5.22
N LEU A 65 -47.93 34.43 4.49
CA LEU A 65 -47.14 33.62 3.56
C LEU A 65 -46.67 32.37 4.29
N SER A 66 -47.27 31.24 3.97
CA SER A 66 -47.06 29.99 4.68
C SER A 66 -45.94 29.20 4.01
N ALA A 67 -45.36 28.24 4.72
CA ALA A 67 -44.22 27.49 4.20
C ALA A 67 -44.51 26.74 2.88
N HIS A 68 -45.78 26.35 2.64
CA HIS A 68 -46.20 25.69 1.41
C HIS A 68 -46.40 26.64 0.22
N ASP A 69 -46.57 27.95 0.46
CA ASP A 69 -46.70 28.97 -0.60
C ASP A 69 -45.35 29.31 -1.25
N ILE A 70 -44.23 28.95 -0.60
CA ILE A 70 -42.87 29.28 -1.04
C ILE A 70 -42.12 28.05 -1.55
N ILE A 71 -42.48 26.86 -1.09
CA ILE A 71 -41.70 25.63 -1.30
C ILE A 71 -42.57 24.62 -2.05
N ASP A 72 -42.16 24.27 -3.27
CA ASP A 72 -42.74 23.15 -4.00
C ASP A 72 -42.23 21.79 -3.47
N ALA A 73 -42.96 20.72 -3.79
CA ALA A 73 -42.63 19.37 -3.35
C ALA A 73 -41.23 18.93 -3.82
N GLU A 74 -40.81 19.36 -5.01
CA GLU A 74 -39.49 19.04 -5.54
C GLU A 74 -38.38 19.68 -4.68
N THR A 75 -38.53 20.95 -4.31
CA THR A 75 -37.60 21.68 -3.45
C THR A 75 -37.58 21.11 -2.04
N LEU A 76 -38.73 20.68 -1.51
CA LEU A 76 -38.83 20.01 -0.22
C LEU A 76 -38.11 18.65 -0.24
N ALA A 77 -38.33 17.84 -1.29
CA ALA A 77 -37.66 16.56 -1.49
C ALA A 77 -36.13 16.72 -1.65
N ARG A 78 -35.66 17.73 -2.41
CA ARG A 78 -34.22 18.02 -2.54
C ARG A 78 -33.56 18.37 -1.19
N ARG A 79 -34.28 19.06 -0.30
CA ARG A 79 -33.78 19.40 1.05
C ARG A 79 -33.72 18.20 1.99
N GLN A 80 -34.59 17.20 1.79
CA GLN A 80 -34.54 15.94 2.52
C GLN A 80 -33.43 15.00 2.04
N ARG A 81 -32.86 15.25 0.85
CA ARG A 81 -31.71 14.49 0.37
C ARG A 81 -30.55 14.74 1.31
N VAL A 82 -30.13 13.69 2.01
CA VAL A 82 -28.90 13.70 2.81
C VAL A 82 -27.77 14.05 1.84
N THR A 83 -27.23 15.27 1.97
CA THR A 83 -26.02 15.63 1.24
C THR A 83 -24.94 14.68 1.72
N ASP A 84 -24.35 13.94 0.79
CA ASP A 84 -23.26 13.06 1.13
C ASP A 84 -22.06 13.91 1.57
N VAL A 85 -21.83 13.97 2.87
CA VAL A 85 -20.74 14.72 3.49
C VAL A 85 -19.42 13.95 3.49
N ARG A 86 -19.42 12.72 2.97
CA ARG A 86 -18.21 11.90 2.86
C ARG A 86 -17.22 12.55 1.91
N SER A 87 -15.97 12.53 2.30
CA SER A 87 -14.83 12.84 1.45
C SER A 87 -14.78 11.93 0.22
N THR A 88 -14.06 12.35 -0.82
CA THR A 88 -13.78 11.49 -1.98
C THR A 88 -13.13 10.17 -1.57
N ALA A 89 -12.29 10.17 -0.54
CA ALA A 89 -11.62 8.96 -0.05
C ALA A 89 -12.62 7.97 0.58
N GLU A 90 -13.56 8.45 1.39
CA GLU A 90 -14.59 7.62 2.01
C GLU A 90 -15.53 7.02 0.95
N ARG A 91 -15.97 7.82 -0.02
CA ARG A 91 -16.78 7.34 -1.16
C ARG A 91 -16.04 6.27 -1.97
N ALA A 92 -14.78 6.54 -2.31
CA ALA A 92 -13.95 5.59 -3.05
C ALA A 92 -13.68 4.28 -2.27
N ARG A 93 -13.60 4.34 -0.94
CA ARG A 93 -13.36 3.16 -0.11
C ARG A 93 -14.57 2.22 -0.05
N GLU A 94 -15.77 2.77 -0.09
CA GLU A 94 -17.01 1.99 -0.08
C GLU A 94 -17.44 1.50 -1.46
N ASP A 95 -16.98 2.17 -2.52
CA ASP A 95 -17.24 1.81 -3.91
C ASP A 95 -16.11 0.96 -4.49
N HIS A 96 -16.30 -0.35 -4.54
CA HIS A 96 -15.33 -1.26 -5.14
C HIS A 96 -15.15 -1.08 -6.65
N THR A 97 -16.08 -0.39 -7.33
CA THR A 97 -16.01 -0.06 -8.77
C THR A 97 -15.28 1.26 -9.04
N TRP A 98 -14.81 1.93 -7.98
CA TRP A 98 -14.16 3.23 -8.10
C TRP A 98 -12.92 3.17 -8.99
N ALA A 99 -12.88 4.06 -10.00
CA ALA A 99 -11.73 4.24 -10.86
C ALA A 99 -10.85 5.39 -10.33
N TYR A 100 -9.61 5.08 -9.96
CA TYR A 100 -8.62 6.07 -9.54
C TYR A 100 -7.94 6.69 -10.76
N GLY A 101 -7.75 8.01 -10.71
CA GLY A 101 -7.03 8.74 -11.75
C GLY A 101 -5.55 8.35 -11.81
N HIS A 102 -4.92 8.15 -10.65
CA HIS A 102 -3.53 7.74 -10.48
C HIS A 102 -3.43 6.74 -9.32
N VAL A 103 -2.58 5.71 -9.47
CA VAL A 103 -2.33 4.72 -8.41
C VAL A 103 -0.84 4.68 -8.10
N ILE A 104 -0.49 4.71 -6.81
CA ILE A 104 0.87 4.50 -6.33
C ILE A 104 0.87 3.17 -5.58
N VAL A 105 1.79 2.29 -5.93
CA VAL A 105 2.01 1.03 -5.23
C VAL A 105 3.46 1.03 -4.76
N ASP A 106 3.64 0.99 -3.46
CA ASP A 106 4.94 0.79 -2.82
C ASP A 106 5.08 -0.69 -2.45
N GLU A 107 6.31 -1.19 -2.36
CA GLU A 107 6.62 -2.62 -2.21
C GLU A 107 5.86 -3.47 -3.25
N ALA A 108 5.79 -2.95 -4.48
CA ALA A 108 4.94 -3.50 -5.52
C ALA A 108 5.29 -4.96 -5.89
N GLN A 109 6.50 -5.41 -5.55
CA GLN A 109 6.95 -6.77 -5.80
C GLN A 109 6.20 -7.80 -4.95
N GLU A 110 5.52 -7.39 -3.88
CA GLU A 110 4.73 -8.30 -3.05
C GLU A 110 3.40 -8.71 -3.67
N LEU A 111 2.93 -7.97 -4.68
CA LEU A 111 1.62 -8.22 -5.28
C LEU A 111 1.63 -9.51 -6.09
N SER A 112 0.66 -10.37 -5.81
CA SER A 112 0.34 -11.52 -6.62
C SER A 112 -0.26 -11.13 -7.98
N PRO A 113 -0.26 -12.04 -8.97
CA PRO A 113 -0.90 -11.79 -10.27
C PRO A 113 -2.39 -11.40 -10.17
N MET A 114 -3.10 -11.91 -9.15
CA MET A 114 -4.52 -11.59 -8.94
C MET A 114 -4.69 -10.19 -8.35
N GLU A 115 -3.82 -9.79 -7.42
CA GLU A 115 -3.81 -8.43 -6.88
C GLU A 115 -3.44 -7.41 -7.97
N TRP A 116 -2.55 -7.75 -8.89
CA TRP A 116 -2.28 -6.90 -10.05
C TRP A 116 -3.53 -6.66 -10.90
N ARG A 117 -4.32 -7.71 -11.21
CA ARG A 117 -5.59 -7.52 -11.93
C ARG A 117 -6.55 -6.61 -11.18
N MET A 118 -6.66 -6.82 -9.87
CA MET A 118 -7.48 -5.98 -8.98
C MET A 118 -7.05 -4.50 -9.04
N VAL A 119 -5.74 -4.22 -9.04
CA VAL A 119 -5.17 -2.86 -9.17
C VAL A 119 -5.43 -2.27 -10.55
N PHE A 120 -5.17 -3.03 -11.63
CA PHE A 120 -5.38 -2.56 -13.00
C PHE A 120 -6.85 -2.28 -13.33
N ARG A 121 -7.79 -3.04 -12.75
CA ARG A 121 -9.24 -2.76 -12.86
C ARG A 121 -9.59 -1.37 -12.32
N ARG A 122 -8.93 -0.98 -11.22
CA ARG A 122 -9.11 0.30 -10.51
C ARG A 122 -8.32 1.47 -11.12
N SER A 123 -7.45 1.22 -12.10
CA SER A 123 -6.76 2.27 -12.86
C SER A 123 -6.86 1.99 -14.37
N PRO A 124 -8.02 2.26 -14.99
CA PRO A 124 -8.23 2.02 -16.42
C PRO A 124 -7.26 2.80 -17.32
N SER A 125 -6.88 4.01 -16.88
CA SER A 125 -5.92 4.89 -17.54
C SER A 125 -4.49 4.32 -17.50
N ARG A 126 -4.21 3.37 -16.61
CA ARG A 126 -2.87 2.81 -16.33
C ARG A 126 -1.86 3.89 -15.95
N TRP A 127 -2.33 4.99 -15.37
CA TRP A 127 -1.46 6.02 -14.83
C TRP A 127 -1.07 5.59 -13.41
N MET A 128 0.15 5.06 -13.30
CA MET A 128 0.65 4.42 -12.10
C MET A 128 2.09 4.83 -11.79
N THR A 129 2.44 4.78 -10.51
CA THR A 129 3.83 4.82 -10.03
C THR A 129 4.05 3.59 -9.16
N LEU A 130 4.86 2.66 -9.68
CA LEU A 130 5.19 1.42 -8.98
C LEU A 130 6.60 1.57 -8.42
N VAL A 131 6.76 1.26 -7.14
CA VAL A 131 8.03 1.31 -6.42
C VAL A 131 8.23 -0.05 -5.77
N GLY A 132 9.44 -0.59 -5.88
CA GLY A 132 9.75 -1.90 -5.33
C GLY A 132 11.16 -2.36 -5.70
N ASP A 133 11.59 -3.43 -5.05
CA ASP A 133 12.88 -4.08 -5.23
C ASP A 133 12.64 -5.60 -5.26
N THR A 134 12.89 -6.24 -6.40
CA THR A 134 12.61 -7.67 -6.59
C THR A 134 13.49 -8.55 -5.70
N ALA A 135 14.67 -8.08 -5.30
CA ALA A 135 15.52 -8.77 -4.33
C ALA A 135 14.94 -8.76 -2.90
N GLN A 136 13.95 -7.90 -2.63
CA GLN A 136 13.21 -7.85 -1.36
C GLN A 136 11.85 -8.54 -1.43
N THR A 137 11.61 -9.39 -2.44
CA THR A 137 10.36 -10.14 -2.58
C THR A 137 10.29 -11.26 -1.55
N SER A 138 9.32 -11.17 -0.64
CA SER A 138 9.06 -12.18 0.40
C SER A 138 7.85 -13.05 0.08
N ALA A 139 6.92 -12.54 -0.74
CA ALA A 139 5.74 -13.28 -1.17
C ALA A 139 6.12 -14.40 -2.16
N PRO A 140 5.68 -15.66 -1.95
CA PRO A 140 5.96 -16.77 -2.88
C PRO A 140 5.39 -16.57 -4.29
N SER A 141 4.37 -15.72 -4.43
CA SER A 141 3.75 -15.35 -5.70
C SER A 141 4.04 -13.90 -6.08
N GLY A 142 5.08 -13.30 -5.50
CA GLY A 142 5.49 -11.94 -5.80
C GLY A 142 6.13 -11.80 -7.18
N THR A 143 6.70 -10.63 -7.44
CA THR A 143 7.29 -10.26 -8.72
C THR A 143 8.79 -10.50 -8.69
N ASP A 144 9.27 -11.43 -9.51
CA ASP A 144 10.70 -11.63 -9.74
C ASP A 144 11.22 -10.81 -10.93
N ASP A 145 10.36 -10.53 -11.92
CA ASP A 145 10.69 -9.75 -13.12
C ASP A 145 9.54 -8.78 -13.46
N TRP A 146 9.85 -7.48 -13.44
CA TRP A 146 8.87 -6.43 -13.73
C TRP A 146 8.29 -6.49 -15.14
N ALA A 147 9.11 -6.82 -16.14
CA ALA A 147 8.67 -6.86 -17.53
C ALA A 147 7.69 -8.01 -17.75
N ALA A 148 8.01 -9.21 -17.25
CA ALA A 148 7.13 -10.37 -17.32
C ALA A 148 5.81 -10.14 -16.55
N THR A 149 5.88 -9.56 -15.35
CA THR A 149 4.69 -9.28 -14.53
C THR A 149 3.77 -8.24 -15.17
N LEU A 150 4.32 -7.20 -15.78
CA LEU A 150 3.54 -6.08 -16.31
C LEU A 150 3.11 -6.26 -17.78
N GLU A 151 3.78 -7.10 -18.55
CA GLU A 151 3.49 -7.37 -19.97
C GLU A 151 1.99 -7.65 -20.24
N PRO A 152 1.28 -8.50 -19.46
CA PRO A 152 -0.14 -8.76 -19.69
C PRO A 152 -1.05 -7.53 -19.60
N PHE A 153 -0.63 -6.49 -18.89
CA PHE A 153 -1.46 -5.32 -18.57
C PHE A 153 -1.13 -4.09 -19.42
N VAL A 154 0.16 -3.88 -19.68
CA VAL A 154 0.68 -2.69 -20.35
C VAL A 154 1.55 -3.00 -21.57
N GLY A 155 1.89 -4.27 -21.81
CA GLY A 155 2.90 -4.65 -22.79
C GLY A 155 4.24 -4.01 -22.43
N THR A 156 4.87 -3.36 -23.40
CA THR A 156 6.14 -2.61 -23.19
C THR A 156 5.94 -1.14 -22.85
N ARG A 157 4.70 -0.69 -22.55
CA ARG A 157 4.37 0.73 -22.32
C ARG A 157 4.64 1.20 -20.89
N PHE A 158 5.82 0.90 -20.36
CA PHE A 158 6.28 1.38 -19.08
C PHE A 158 7.76 1.76 -19.17
N LYS A 159 8.24 2.50 -18.19
CA LYS A 159 9.65 2.87 -18.07
C LYS A 159 10.13 2.48 -16.69
N VAL A 160 11.30 1.86 -16.64
CA VAL A 160 11.99 1.55 -15.39
C VAL A 160 12.97 2.66 -15.11
N HIS A 161 12.97 3.14 -13.87
CA HIS A 161 13.92 4.12 -13.37
C HIS A 161 14.55 3.55 -12.11
N GLU A 162 15.83 3.21 -12.17
CA GLU A 162 16.56 2.63 -11.06
C GLU A 162 17.22 3.73 -10.21
N LEU A 163 17.16 3.55 -8.89
CA LEU A 163 17.81 4.43 -7.93
C LEU A 163 19.10 3.77 -7.46
N SER A 164 20.22 4.17 -8.05
CA SER A 164 21.53 3.54 -7.81
C SER A 164 22.29 4.08 -6.59
N VAL A 165 21.73 5.05 -5.86
CA VAL A 165 22.39 5.69 -4.71
C VAL A 165 21.66 5.36 -3.43
N ASN A 166 22.35 4.71 -2.50
CA ASN A 166 21.84 4.43 -1.17
C ASN A 166 22.39 5.44 -0.15
N TYR A 167 21.50 6.23 0.45
CA TYR A 167 21.82 7.15 1.55
C TYR A 167 21.35 6.63 2.91
N ARG A 168 20.51 5.59 2.92
CA ARG A 168 19.78 5.09 4.09
C ARG A 168 20.52 3.97 4.80
N THR A 169 21.14 3.05 4.09
CA THR A 169 21.89 1.94 4.70
C THR A 169 23.38 2.25 4.59
N PRO A 170 24.14 2.23 5.71
CA PRO A 170 25.59 2.47 5.68
C PRO A 170 26.35 1.47 4.81
N ALA A 171 27.47 1.91 4.24
CA ALA A 171 28.33 1.11 3.38
C ALA A 171 28.81 -0.19 4.06
N GLU A 172 29.09 -0.15 5.36
CA GLU A 172 29.51 -1.31 6.14
C GLU A 172 28.47 -2.44 6.13
N ILE A 173 27.18 -2.07 6.18
CA ILE A 173 26.06 -3.02 6.12
C ILE A 173 25.84 -3.46 4.67
N MET A 174 25.98 -2.55 3.71
CA MET A 174 25.81 -2.88 2.29
C MET A 174 26.85 -3.89 1.79
N VAL A 175 28.09 -3.87 2.28
CA VAL A 175 29.08 -4.92 1.93
C VAL A 175 28.54 -6.32 2.24
N LEU A 176 27.86 -6.49 3.40
CA LEU A 176 27.23 -7.75 3.74
C LEU A 176 25.97 -8.02 2.90
N ALA A 177 25.13 -6.99 2.72
CA ALA A 177 23.91 -7.11 1.93
C ALA A 177 24.20 -7.48 0.48
N ASP A 178 25.28 -6.97 -0.12
CA ASP A 178 25.69 -7.26 -1.50
C ASP A 178 26.15 -8.72 -1.66
N ARG A 179 26.79 -9.30 -0.63
CA ARG A 179 27.13 -10.74 -0.61
C ARG A 179 25.87 -11.60 -0.60
N ILE A 180 24.86 -11.19 0.18
CA ILE A 180 23.55 -11.86 0.22
C ILE A 180 22.81 -11.67 -1.11
N LEU A 181 22.85 -10.47 -1.68
CA LEU A 181 22.23 -10.15 -2.96
C LEU A 181 22.77 -11.03 -4.08
N ALA A 182 24.08 -11.32 -4.09
CA ALA A 182 24.68 -12.22 -5.08
C ALA A 182 24.15 -13.67 -5.01
N GLU A 183 23.63 -14.12 -3.86
CA GLU A 183 22.95 -15.42 -3.74
C GLU A 183 21.51 -15.37 -4.25
N ILE A 184 20.86 -14.19 -4.20
CA ILE A 184 19.49 -13.97 -4.67
C ILE A 184 19.47 -13.78 -6.19
N ASP A 185 20.26 -12.83 -6.68
CA ASP A 185 20.38 -12.46 -8.08
C ASP A 185 21.84 -12.06 -8.40
N PRO A 186 22.61 -12.97 -9.01
CA PRO A 186 24.01 -12.70 -9.40
C PRO A 186 24.19 -11.57 -10.42
N GLU A 187 23.14 -11.23 -11.18
CA GLU A 187 23.19 -10.19 -12.21
C GLU A 187 22.73 -8.82 -11.69
N ALA A 188 22.23 -8.77 -10.45
CA ALA A 188 21.79 -7.53 -9.83
C ALA A 188 22.96 -6.54 -9.70
N GLN A 189 22.68 -5.25 -9.94
CA GLN A 189 23.64 -4.17 -9.71
C GLN A 189 23.39 -3.56 -8.33
N PRO A 190 24.32 -3.72 -7.37
CA PRO A 190 24.14 -3.16 -6.04
C PRO A 190 24.09 -1.64 -6.06
N ALA A 191 23.25 -1.07 -5.20
CA ALA A 191 23.21 0.37 -5.01
C ALA A 191 24.50 0.87 -4.32
N THR A 192 25.04 1.99 -4.81
CA THR A 192 26.22 2.61 -4.23
C THR A 192 25.86 3.33 -2.92
N ALA A 193 26.38 2.83 -1.80
CA ALA A 193 26.24 3.50 -0.50
C ALA A 193 27.16 4.72 -0.40
N ILE A 194 26.58 5.88 -0.09
CA ILE A 194 27.32 7.15 0.06
C ILE A 194 27.52 7.57 1.52
N ARG A 195 27.07 6.75 2.47
CA ARG A 195 27.15 6.99 3.91
C ARG A 195 27.93 5.87 4.58
N SER A 196 28.76 6.22 5.55
CA SER A 196 29.46 5.28 6.44
C SER A 196 29.23 5.74 7.87
N THR A 197 29.18 4.77 8.79
CA THR A 197 29.07 5.03 10.24
C THR A 197 30.37 4.77 10.98
N GLY A 198 31.36 4.14 10.35
CA GLY A 198 32.61 3.71 10.96
C GLY A 198 32.44 2.56 11.95
N HIS A 199 31.29 1.90 11.91
CA HIS A 199 30.95 0.77 12.76
C HIS A 199 30.76 -0.48 11.90
N PRO A 200 31.70 -1.44 11.93
CA PRO A 200 31.57 -2.65 11.14
C PRO A 200 30.41 -3.52 11.65
N VAL A 201 29.90 -4.37 10.77
CA VAL A 201 28.89 -5.38 11.13
C VAL A 201 29.49 -6.33 12.17
N ARG A 202 28.78 -6.52 13.28
CA ARG A 202 29.23 -7.40 14.36
C ARG A 202 28.65 -8.80 14.17
N VAL A 203 29.50 -9.77 13.85
CA VAL A 203 29.08 -11.19 13.79
C VAL A 203 29.50 -11.89 15.08
N LEU A 204 28.53 -12.52 15.75
CA LEU A 204 28.70 -13.22 17.01
C LEU A 204 28.33 -14.69 16.84
N PRO A 205 28.99 -15.63 17.56
CA PRO A 205 28.59 -17.03 17.55
C PRO A 205 27.15 -17.24 18.02
N SER A 206 26.52 -18.32 17.53
CA SER A 206 25.22 -18.79 18.02
C SER A 206 25.24 -19.01 19.55
N GLY A 207 24.10 -18.79 20.20
CA GLY A 207 23.92 -18.97 21.65
C GLY A 207 24.51 -17.86 22.53
N VAL A 208 25.14 -16.83 21.95
CA VAL A 208 25.60 -15.65 22.69
C VAL A 208 24.39 -14.81 23.13
N GLN A 209 24.44 -14.29 24.36
CA GLN A 209 23.41 -13.40 24.86
C GLN A 209 23.34 -12.12 24.01
N ARG A 210 22.15 -11.83 23.50
CA ARG A 210 21.89 -10.65 22.66
C ARG A 210 22.32 -9.37 23.37
N PRO A 211 23.11 -8.50 22.72
CA PRO A 211 23.41 -7.18 23.25
C PRO A 211 22.10 -6.39 23.41
N SER A 212 21.89 -5.78 24.57
CA SER A 212 20.81 -4.79 24.72
C SER A 212 21.34 -3.44 24.20
N PRO A 213 20.69 -2.81 23.21
CA PRO A 213 20.99 -1.43 22.87
C PRO A 213 20.70 -0.56 24.10
N SER A 214 21.66 0.29 24.48
CA SER A 214 21.66 1.02 25.76
C SER A 214 21.53 2.53 25.60
N ASP A 215 21.33 3.01 24.38
CA ASP A 215 21.45 4.42 23.99
C ASP A 215 20.13 5.10 23.60
N GLY A 216 18.99 4.42 23.79
CA GLY A 216 17.64 4.97 23.51
C GLY A 216 17.30 5.06 22.02
N ARG A 217 18.15 4.50 21.15
CA ARG A 217 17.88 4.41 19.71
C ARG A 217 16.85 3.33 19.38
N THR A 218 16.23 3.46 18.21
CA THR A 218 15.28 2.45 17.72
C THR A 218 16.02 1.16 17.43
N SER A 219 15.52 0.03 17.93
CA SER A 219 16.15 -1.26 17.72
C SER A 219 15.15 -2.37 17.48
N ALA A 220 15.53 -3.32 16.63
CA ALA A 220 14.76 -4.52 16.34
C ALA A 220 15.62 -5.77 16.48
N VAL A 221 15.00 -6.85 16.93
CA VAL A 221 15.55 -8.19 16.83
C VAL A 221 14.73 -8.95 15.81
N ILE A 222 15.39 -9.45 14.76
CA ILE A 222 14.76 -10.13 13.65
C ILE A 222 15.13 -11.62 13.71
N THR A 223 14.11 -12.46 13.60
CA THR A 223 14.19 -13.92 13.56
C THR A 223 13.30 -14.44 12.42
N ALA A 224 13.35 -15.74 12.16
CA ALA A 224 12.46 -16.41 11.22
C ALA A 224 10.97 -16.13 11.49
N ASP A 225 10.59 -15.97 12.77
CA ASP A 225 9.19 -15.82 13.18
C ASP A 225 8.60 -14.43 12.89
N ASN A 226 9.42 -13.39 12.76
CA ASN A 226 8.93 -12.01 12.71
C ASN A 226 9.41 -11.19 11.51
N VAL A 227 10.27 -11.73 10.64
CA VAL A 227 10.85 -10.98 9.51
C VAL A 227 9.77 -10.32 8.63
N ALA A 228 8.65 -11.00 8.40
CA ALA A 228 7.51 -10.48 7.64
C ALA A 228 6.87 -9.22 8.25
N GLU A 229 6.92 -9.06 9.58
CA GLU A 229 6.35 -7.91 10.29
C GLU A 229 7.27 -6.67 10.25
N ILE A 230 8.54 -6.86 9.91
CA ILE A 230 9.56 -5.81 9.91
C ILE A 230 9.65 -5.10 8.54
N LYS A 231 9.01 -5.66 7.52
CA LYS A 231 8.99 -5.07 6.17
C LYS A 231 8.40 -3.65 6.20
N GLY A 232 9.04 -2.74 5.47
CA GLY A 232 8.68 -1.32 5.44
C GLY A 232 9.08 -0.52 6.69
N LEU A 233 9.63 -1.16 7.73
CA LEU A 233 10.14 -0.49 8.93
C LEU A 233 11.65 -0.31 8.85
N GLU A 234 12.20 0.61 9.64
CA GLU A 234 13.64 0.89 9.73
C GLU A 234 14.02 1.14 11.18
N PHE A 235 15.24 0.72 11.54
CA PHE A 235 15.75 0.83 12.90
C PHE A 235 17.18 1.35 12.89
N ASP A 236 17.58 2.08 13.92
CA ASP A 236 18.98 2.48 14.09
C ASP A 236 19.87 1.25 14.29
N HIS A 237 19.42 0.28 15.09
CA HIS A 237 20.11 -0.98 15.32
C HIS A 237 19.25 -2.19 14.98
N VAL A 238 19.79 -3.12 14.21
CA VAL A 238 19.17 -4.44 14.00
C VAL A 238 20.07 -5.52 14.54
N THR A 239 19.47 -6.49 15.22
CA THR A 239 20.10 -7.78 15.53
C THR A 239 19.37 -8.89 14.77
N VAL A 240 20.04 -9.52 13.80
CA VAL A 240 19.54 -10.74 13.13
C VAL A 240 20.03 -11.96 13.91
N VAL A 241 19.13 -12.88 14.23
CA VAL A 241 19.43 -14.06 15.07
C VAL A 241 19.16 -15.33 14.29
N GLU A 242 20.12 -16.25 14.33
CA GLU A 242 20.14 -17.54 13.62
C GLU A 242 19.74 -17.37 12.14
N PRO A 243 20.57 -16.68 11.34
CA PRO A 243 20.25 -16.37 9.94
C PRO A 243 20.01 -17.62 9.09
N GLN A 244 20.64 -18.76 9.41
CA GLN A 244 20.35 -20.02 8.73
C GLN A 244 18.90 -20.50 8.98
N GLU A 245 18.40 -20.39 10.21
CA GLU A 245 17.00 -20.75 10.51
C GLU A 245 16.02 -19.83 9.76
N LEU A 246 16.38 -18.56 9.59
CA LEU A 246 15.62 -17.59 8.81
C LEU A 246 15.58 -17.98 7.32
N ILE A 247 16.72 -18.37 6.75
CA ILE A 247 16.78 -18.86 5.36
C ILE A 247 15.95 -20.13 5.19
N ASP A 248 16.08 -21.10 6.10
CA ASP A 248 15.43 -22.41 5.99
C ASP A 248 13.90 -22.35 6.22
N ALA A 249 13.39 -21.27 6.84
CA ALA A 249 11.99 -21.09 7.16
C ALA A 249 11.10 -20.80 5.93
N SER A 250 11.68 -20.30 4.84
CA SER A 250 10.94 -19.79 3.67
C SER A 250 11.65 -20.14 2.35
N PRO A 251 10.91 -20.45 1.27
CA PRO A 251 11.51 -20.53 -0.07
C PRO A 251 12.18 -19.21 -0.51
N GLN A 252 11.74 -18.08 0.03
CA GLN A 252 12.31 -16.74 -0.15
C GLN A 252 13.29 -16.36 0.97
N GLY A 253 13.84 -17.34 1.70
CA GLY A 253 14.60 -17.10 2.92
C GLY A 253 15.87 -16.23 2.74
N TRP A 254 16.49 -16.26 1.56
CA TRP A 254 17.60 -15.36 1.24
C TRP A 254 17.15 -13.90 1.11
N GLN A 255 16.00 -13.67 0.46
CA GLN A 255 15.36 -12.37 0.36
C GLN A 255 14.94 -11.88 1.75
N ASP A 256 14.41 -12.76 2.60
CA ASP A 256 14.07 -12.43 3.98
C ASP A 256 15.32 -12.01 4.78
N LEU A 257 16.46 -12.67 4.58
CA LEU A 257 17.73 -12.28 5.19
C LEU A 257 18.21 -10.92 4.67
N TYR A 258 18.14 -10.70 3.36
CA TYR A 258 18.50 -9.43 2.72
C TYR A 258 17.63 -8.28 3.23
N VAL A 259 16.31 -8.50 3.34
CA VAL A 259 15.39 -7.57 3.98
C VAL A 259 15.85 -7.33 5.41
N ALA A 260 16.03 -8.37 6.24
CA ALA A 260 16.40 -8.22 7.64
C ALA A 260 17.64 -7.35 7.87
N VAL A 261 18.73 -7.57 7.10
CA VAL A 261 19.97 -6.80 7.28
C VAL A 261 19.85 -5.35 6.80
N THR A 262 19.06 -5.10 5.75
CA THR A 262 18.89 -3.76 5.16
C THR A 262 17.97 -2.83 5.96
N ARG A 263 17.25 -3.35 6.97
CA ARG A 263 16.45 -2.54 7.91
C ARG A 263 17.28 -1.73 8.89
N ALA A 264 18.59 -1.99 8.97
CA ALA A 264 19.52 -1.26 9.81
C ALA A 264 19.99 0.04 9.16
N THR A 265 19.83 1.15 9.87
CA THR A 265 20.28 2.47 9.42
C THR A 265 21.51 2.98 10.16
N GLN A 266 21.99 2.35 11.24
CA GLN A 266 23.26 2.75 11.86
C GLN A 266 24.21 1.57 12.05
N THR A 267 23.73 0.51 12.68
CA THR A 267 24.58 -0.61 13.09
C THR A 267 23.82 -1.93 12.99
N LEU A 268 24.54 -3.00 12.68
CA LEU A 268 24.00 -4.34 12.51
C LEU A 268 24.80 -5.33 13.37
N THR A 269 24.09 -6.18 14.10
CA THR A 269 24.64 -7.37 14.74
C THR A 269 24.01 -8.61 14.11
N VAL A 270 24.80 -9.62 13.80
CA VAL A 270 24.31 -10.95 13.42
C VAL A 270 24.78 -11.96 14.45
N ILE A 271 23.87 -12.80 14.94
CA ILE A 271 24.16 -13.87 15.91
C ILE A 271 23.88 -15.20 15.23
N GLY A 272 24.91 -16.03 15.10
CA GLY A 272 24.89 -17.22 14.26
C GLY A 272 25.59 -16.98 12.92
N ASP A 273 25.56 -17.99 12.06
CA ASP A 273 26.19 -17.96 10.74
C ASP A 273 25.28 -18.68 9.72
N VAL A 274 25.61 -18.56 8.43
CA VAL A 274 24.97 -19.32 7.34
C VAL A 274 25.93 -20.38 6.81
N GLU A 275 25.39 -21.42 6.17
CA GLU A 275 26.23 -22.42 5.50
C GLU A 275 27.24 -21.76 4.54
N GLY A 276 28.49 -22.20 4.60
CA GLY A 276 29.59 -21.63 3.81
C GLY A 276 30.28 -20.40 4.42
N GLY A 277 29.80 -19.87 5.55
CA GLY A 277 30.47 -18.80 6.29
C GLY A 277 30.43 -17.44 5.59
N LEU A 278 29.42 -17.20 4.76
CA LEU A 278 29.25 -15.99 3.94
C LEU A 278 29.28 -14.69 4.77
N LEU A 279 28.82 -14.77 6.01
CA LEU A 279 28.71 -13.63 6.92
C LEU A 279 30.04 -13.27 7.57
N HIS A 280 31.05 -14.14 7.50
CA HIS A 280 32.37 -13.90 8.08
C HIS A 280 33.29 -13.07 7.16
N GLY A 281 34.26 -12.37 7.76
CA GLY A 281 35.28 -11.63 7.02
C GLY A 281 34.76 -10.40 6.28
N VAL A 282 33.69 -9.76 6.79
CA VAL A 282 33.35 -8.38 6.41
C VAL A 282 34.26 -7.47 7.23
N ASP A 283 35.52 -7.34 6.80
CA ASP A 283 36.49 -6.46 7.44
C ASP A 283 36.38 -5.03 6.88
N ASP A 284 36.81 -4.04 7.67
CA ASP A 284 36.82 -2.60 7.31
C ASP A 284 37.50 -2.29 5.95
N HIS A 285 38.36 -3.21 5.46
CA HIS A 285 39.08 -3.07 4.20
C HIS A 285 38.20 -3.25 2.95
N ASP A 286 37.05 -3.88 3.07
CA ASP A 286 36.10 -4.08 1.96
C ASP A 286 35.13 -2.88 1.81
N VAL A 287 35.10 -1.98 2.80
CA VAL A 287 34.16 -0.86 2.84
C VAL A 287 34.60 0.26 1.91
N THR A 288 33.94 0.36 0.75
CA THR A 288 34.10 1.48 -0.17
C THR A 288 32.87 2.38 -0.09
N VAL A 289 33.06 3.63 0.33
CA VAL A 289 32.00 4.64 0.29
C VAL A 289 32.02 5.31 -1.07
N GLY A 290 30.92 5.25 -1.80
CA GLY A 290 30.79 5.90 -3.10
C GLY A 290 30.88 7.42 -2.98
N LEU A 291 31.60 8.06 -3.91
CA LEU A 291 31.60 9.51 -4.02
C LEU A 291 30.37 9.97 -4.80
N PRO A 292 29.71 11.09 -4.41
CA PRO A 292 28.50 11.59 -5.06
C PRO A 292 28.62 11.89 -6.58
N GLY A 293 29.82 11.85 -7.15
CA GLY A 293 30.11 12.11 -8.57
C GLY A 293 30.49 10.89 -9.40
N ASP A 294 30.64 9.70 -8.79
CA ASP A 294 31.03 8.46 -9.49
C ASP A 294 29.83 7.64 -9.98
N VAL A 295 28.62 8.13 -9.68
CA VAL A 295 27.36 7.50 -10.06
C VAL A 295 27.12 7.75 -11.55
N GLY A 296 27.63 6.83 -12.37
CA GLY A 296 27.55 6.89 -13.83
C GLY A 296 26.13 7.12 -14.31
N GLY A 297 25.93 8.22 -15.03
CA GLY A 297 24.68 8.53 -15.70
C GLY A 297 24.38 7.48 -16.77
N HIS A 298 23.60 6.45 -16.40
CA HIS A 298 22.92 5.61 -17.37
C HIS A 298 21.72 6.40 -17.91
N ARG A 299 21.95 7.12 -19.00
CA ARG A 299 20.87 7.45 -19.93
C ARG A 299 20.37 6.15 -20.54
N ALA A 300 19.34 5.55 -19.95
CA ALA A 300 18.48 4.64 -20.68
C ALA A 300 17.83 5.42 -21.84
N GLN A 301 18.07 4.97 -23.07
CA GLN A 301 17.34 5.43 -24.26
C GLN A 301 15.99 4.74 -24.34
#